data_AF-A0A958QAN1-F1
#
_entry.id   AF-A0A958QAN1-F1
#
_cell.length_a   1.000
_cell.length_b   1.000
_cell.length_c   1.000
_cell.angle_alpha   90.00
_cell.angle_beta   90.00
_cell.angle_gamma   90.00
#
_symmetry.space_group_name_H-M   'P 1'
#
loop_
_entity.id
_entity.type
_entity.pdbx_description
1 polymer ?
#
loop_
_entity_poly.entity_id
_entity_poly.type
_entity_poly.pdbx_seq_one_letter_code
_entity_poly.pdbx_strand_id
1 'polypeptide(L)'
;MTRTICFLFVIVLMSACGRYDVPLYPESLAPEAVKKLQVVGELQGVRFSWEASDVDRRGKPLKTLSGYKVMRKEVNKESDIADKEIEYELVELVEDGHIEELKKAQELAKQEGRLSRKVDVDPTLKEFEFLDLTVSPGVRYVYKLVPVNQGGDAKGEVDTLVDVRFRGEASEIKLITQETLDEYGNKSAS
;
A
#
# COMPACT_ATOMS: atom_id res chain seq x y z
N MET A 1 52.93 6.57 -34.50
CA MET A 1 51.46 6.65 -34.33
C MET A 1 50.88 5.55 -33.44
N THR A 2 51.43 4.34 -33.39
CA THR A 2 50.92 3.22 -32.56
C THR A 2 51.07 3.38 -31.05
N ARG A 3 52.07 4.12 -30.55
CA ARG A 3 52.28 4.34 -29.11
C ARG A 3 51.26 5.29 -28.46
N THR A 4 50.70 6.24 -29.21
CA THR A 4 49.75 7.23 -28.70
C THR A 4 48.36 6.62 -28.48
N ILE A 5 47.99 5.63 -29.29
CA ILE A 5 46.66 4.97 -29.24
C ILE A 5 46.51 4.11 -27.97
N CYS A 6 47.56 3.40 -27.53
CA CYS A 6 47.51 2.64 -26.29
C CYS A 6 47.31 3.51 -25.04
N PHE A 7 47.86 4.73 -25.01
CA PHE A 7 47.73 5.61 -23.85
C PHE A 7 46.31 6.17 -23.70
N LEU A 8 45.64 6.42 -24.81
CA LEU A 8 44.25 6.89 -24.81
C LEU A 8 43.27 5.82 -24.32
N PHE A 9 43.52 4.54 -24.64
CA PHE A 9 42.65 3.42 -24.24
C PHE A 9 42.67 3.18 -22.73
N VAL A 10 43.80 3.41 -22.06
CA VAL A 10 43.94 3.25 -20.60
C VAL A 10 43.16 4.33 -19.83
N ILE A 11 43.10 5.57 -20.34
CA ILE A 11 42.36 6.67 -19.71
C ILE A 11 40.84 6.43 -19.77
N VAL A 12 40.33 5.83 -20.86
CA VAL A 12 38.91 5.49 -21.01
C VAL A 12 38.48 4.33 -20.09
N LEU A 13 39.39 3.40 -19.79
CA LEU A 13 39.09 2.30 -18.86
C LEU A 13 39.02 2.76 -17.40
N MET A 14 39.70 3.85 -17.02
CA MET A 14 39.69 4.37 -15.65
C MET A 14 38.49 5.27 -15.32
N SER A 15 37.75 5.77 -16.31
CA SER A 15 36.49 6.51 -16.10
C SER A 15 35.25 5.62 -15.98
N ALA A 16 35.41 4.29 -16.07
CA ALA A 16 34.33 3.31 -15.99
C ALA A 16 34.13 2.71 -14.57
N CYS A 17 34.62 3.37 -13.51
CA CYS A 17 34.23 3.03 -12.15
C CYS A 17 32.74 3.36 -11.97
N GLY A 18 31.88 2.34 -12.10
CA GLY A 18 30.44 2.46 -11.91
C GLY A 18 30.13 3.15 -10.58
N ARG A 19 29.27 4.17 -10.62
CA ARG A 19 28.77 4.80 -9.40
C ARG A 19 27.94 3.75 -8.65
N TYR A 20 28.41 3.34 -7.47
CA TYR A 20 27.58 2.60 -6.53
C TYR A 20 26.45 3.52 -6.11
N ASP A 21 25.22 3.11 -6.42
CA ASP A 21 24.05 3.81 -5.94
C ASP A 21 23.92 3.57 -4.42
N VAL A 22 23.38 4.55 -3.70
CA VAL A 22 23.20 4.42 -2.25
C VAL A 22 22.23 3.26 -2.00
N PRO A 23 22.55 2.29 -1.11
CA PRO A 23 21.62 1.23 -0.79
C PRO A 23 20.29 1.83 -0.33
N LEU A 24 19.21 1.40 -0.96
CA LEU A 24 17.86 1.83 -0.60
C LEU A 24 17.36 0.99 0.57
N TYR A 25 16.86 1.66 1.59
CA TYR A 25 16.22 1.00 2.71
C TYR A 25 14.86 0.39 2.28
N PRO A 26 14.44 -0.72 2.88
CA PRO A 26 13.20 -1.42 2.50
C PRO A 26 11.96 -0.52 2.62
N GLU A 27 11.90 0.37 3.61
CA GLU A 27 10.80 1.32 3.79
C GLU A 27 10.68 2.34 2.65
N SER A 28 11.77 2.59 1.92
CA SER A 28 11.74 3.49 0.75
C SER A 28 11.09 2.86 -0.48
N LEU A 29 10.90 1.53 -0.46
CA LEU A 29 10.21 0.74 -1.49
C LEU A 29 8.78 0.38 -1.06
N ALA A 30 8.33 0.94 0.06
CA ALA A 30 6.99 0.72 0.55
C ALA A 30 5.96 1.36 -0.41
N PRO A 31 4.79 0.72 -0.61
CA PRO A 31 3.73 1.30 -1.41
C PRO A 31 3.17 2.59 -0.80
N GLU A 32 2.62 3.45 -1.65
CA GLU A 32 1.72 4.52 -1.21
C GLU A 32 0.46 3.95 -0.55
N ALA A 33 -0.23 4.75 0.26
CA ALA A 33 -1.51 4.41 0.84
C ALA A 33 -2.57 4.04 -0.23
N VAL A 34 -3.57 3.26 0.19
CA VAL A 34 -4.71 2.86 -0.67
C VAL A 34 -5.46 4.09 -1.20
N LYS A 35 -5.93 4.01 -2.44
CA LYS A 35 -6.69 5.08 -3.09
C LYS A 35 -8.17 4.72 -3.15
N LYS A 36 -9.03 5.75 -3.22
CA LYS A 36 -10.48 5.62 -3.37
C LYS A 36 -11.11 4.62 -2.38
N LEU A 37 -10.63 4.61 -1.13
CA LEU A 37 -11.17 3.74 -0.10
C LEU A 37 -12.64 4.06 0.16
N GLN A 38 -13.51 3.07 0.00
CA GLN A 38 -14.92 3.13 0.34
C GLN A 38 -15.25 2.01 1.32
N VAL A 39 -16.16 2.29 2.24
CA VAL A 39 -16.59 1.34 3.26
C VAL A 39 -18.09 1.42 3.41
N VAL A 40 -18.75 0.26 3.37
CA VAL A 40 -20.20 0.13 3.45
C VAL A 40 -20.54 -0.94 4.48
N GLY A 41 -21.48 -0.63 5.36
CA GLY A 41 -22.06 -1.62 6.28
C GLY A 41 -23.08 -2.46 5.53
N GLU A 42 -22.98 -3.78 5.63
CA GLU A 42 -23.93 -4.73 5.09
C GLU A 42 -24.64 -5.49 6.22
N LEU A 43 -25.69 -6.23 5.88
CA LEU A 43 -26.45 -7.01 6.86
C LEU A 43 -25.57 -7.95 7.70
N GLN A 44 -24.56 -8.57 7.07
CA GLN A 44 -23.73 -9.61 7.68
C GLN A 44 -22.31 -9.16 8.03
N GLY A 45 -21.89 -7.97 7.59
CA GLY A 45 -20.48 -7.59 7.70
C GLY A 45 -20.19 -6.16 7.23
N VAL A 46 -18.91 -5.84 7.14
CA VAL A 46 -18.43 -4.55 6.64
C VAL A 46 -17.66 -4.79 5.35
N ARG A 47 -18.14 -4.22 4.23
CA ARG A 47 -17.47 -4.29 2.94
C ARG A 47 -16.53 -3.10 2.77
N PHE A 48 -15.32 -3.39 2.35
CA PHE A 48 -14.29 -2.43 1.96
C PHE A 48 -14.05 -2.58 0.46
N SER A 49 -13.89 -1.46 -0.22
CA SER A 49 -13.39 -1.43 -1.59
C SER A 49 -12.35 -0.32 -1.77
N TRP A 50 -11.30 -0.59 -2.54
CA TRP A 50 -10.23 0.37 -2.79
C TRP A 50 -9.54 0.11 -4.12
N GLU A 51 -8.77 1.10 -4.57
CA GLU A 51 -7.89 0.98 -5.73
C GLU A 51 -6.46 0.76 -5.28
N ALA A 52 -5.78 -0.16 -5.95
CA ALA A 52 -4.38 -0.45 -5.69
C ALA A 52 -3.45 0.71 -6.07
N SER A 53 -2.29 0.77 -5.42
CA SER A 53 -1.28 1.77 -5.75
C SER A 53 -0.29 1.21 -6.76
N ASP A 54 0.00 1.98 -7.79
CA ASP A 54 1.04 1.70 -8.78
C ASP A 54 2.42 2.24 -8.35
N VAL A 55 2.48 3.06 -7.29
CA VAL A 55 3.67 3.84 -6.93
C VAL A 55 4.12 3.61 -5.48
N ASP A 56 5.44 3.69 -5.29
CA ASP A 56 6.05 3.75 -3.98
C ASP A 56 5.85 5.13 -3.34
N ARG A 57 6.23 5.25 -2.06
CA ARG A 57 6.19 6.52 -1.32
C ARG A 57 7.01 7.66 -1.95
N ARG A 58 7.87 7.37 -2.93
CA ARG A 58 8.70 8.34 -3.65
C ARG A 58 8.06 8.74 -4.99
N GLY A 59 6.87 8.23 -5.29
CA GLY A 59 6.17 8.44 -6.55
C GLY A 59 6.78 7.66 -7.73
N LYS A 60 7.63 6.66 -7.47
CA LYS A 60 8.20 5.80 -8.52
C LYS A 60 7.34 4.55 -8.70
N PRO A 61 7.26 3.97 -9.90
CA PRO A 61 6.52 2.74 -10.13
C PRO A 61 6.99 1.60 -9.23
N LEU A 62 6.04 0.88 -8.63
CA LEU A 62 6.33 -0.27 -7.80
C LEU A 62 6.90 -1.41 -8.64
N LYS A 63 8.00 -2.00 -8.14
CA LYS A 63 8.54 -3.21 -8.75
C LYS A 63 7.72 -4.44 -8.39
N THR A 64 7.16 -4.47 -7.20
CA THR A 64 6.36 -5.57 -6.65
C THR A 64 5.36 -4.96 -5.70
N LEU A 65 4.27 -5.69 -5.46
CA LEU A 65 3.29 -5.41 -4.43
C LEU A 65 2.79 -6.78 -3.98
N SER A 66 2.83 -7.05 -2.67
CA SER A 66 2.40 -8.35 -2.15
C SER A 66 0.91 -8.36 -1.84
N GLY A 67 0.33 -7.20 -1.53
CA GLY A 67 -1.09 -7.07 -1.23
C GLY A 67 -1.37 -6.08 -0.11
N TYR A 68 -2.46 -6.33 0.61
CA TYR A 68 -3.00 -5.46 1.64
C TYR A 68 -3.29 -6.24 2.92
N LYS A 69 -2.70 -5.81 4.03
CA LYS A 69 -3.07 -6.32 5.35
C LYS A 69 -4.27 -5.51 5.85
N VAL A 70 -5.41 -6.17 5.98
CA VAL A 70 -6.58 -5.60 6.65
C VAL A 70 -6.45 -5.92 8.13
N MET A 71 -6.30 -4.87 8.93
CA MET A 71 -6.10 -4.99 10.36
C MET A 71 -7.21 -4.24 11.08
N ARG A 72 -7.64 -4.75 12.23
CA ARG A 72 -8.64 -4.08 13.07
C ARG A 72 -8.29 -4.13 14.53
N LYS A 73 -8.92 -3.27 15.33
CA LYS A 73 -8.98 -3.39 16.79
C LYS A 73 -10.38 -3.07 17.28
N GLU A 74 -10.80 -3.69 18.36
CA GLU A 74 -12.02 -3.33 19.08
C GLU A 74 -11.76 -2.12 19.99
N VAL A 75 -12.70 -1.17 20.03
CA VAL A 75 -12.58 0.05 20.84
C VAL A 75 -13.86 0.27 21.65
N ASN A 76 -13.72 0.67 22.92
CA ASN A 76 -14.86 0.92 23.80
C ASN A 76 -15.15 2.42 23.94
N LYS A 77 -14.10 3.24 23.89
CA LYS A 77 -14.15 4.70 24.02
C LYS A 77 -13.45 5.37 22.84
N GLU A 78 -13.68 6.68 22.66
CA GLU A 78 -13.01 7.43 21.58
C GLU A 78 -11.51 7.57 21.81
N SER A 79 -11.06 7.63 23.06
CA SER A 79 -9.63 7.64 23.42
C SER A 79 -8.88 6.41 22.90
N ASP A 80 -9.56 5.27 22.85
CA ASP A 80 -9.00 3.98 22.46
C ASP A 80 -8.58 3.96 20.99
N ILE A 81 -9.12 4.86 20.16
CA ILE A 81 -8.78 5.00 18.74
C ILE A 81 -7.30 5.39 18.58
N ALA A 82 -6.87 6.42 19.31
CA ALA A 82 -5.50 6.94 19.28
C ALA A 82 -4.54 6.17 20.21
N ASP A 83 -5.08 5.30 21.07
CA ASP A 83 -4.29 4.49 21.98
C ASP A 83 -3.40 3.49 21.22
N LYS A 84 -2.10 3.55 21.52
CA LYS A 84 -1.04 2.71 20.93
C LYS A 84 -0.86 1.40 21.70
N GLU A 85 -1.37 1.30 22.92
CA GLU A 85 -1.30 0.08 23.73
C GLU A 85 -2.29 -0.98 23.22
N ILE A 86 -3.37 -0.55 22.57
CA ILE A 86 -4.34 -1.46 21.95
C ILE A 86 -3.80 -1.94 20.60
N GLU A 87 -3.34 -3.19 20.59
CA GLU A 87 -2.82 -3.84 19.39
C GLU A 87 -3.91 -4.09 18.36
N TYR A 88 -3.52 -3.99 17.09
CA TYR A 88 -4.38 -4.36 15.98
C TYR A 88 -4.18 -5.84 15.65
N GLU A 89 -5.27 -6.57 15.52
CA GLU A 89 -5.29 -7.92 14.98
C GLU A 89 -5.31 -7.91 13.45
N LEU A 90 -4.63 -8.88 12.84
CA LEU A 90 -4.72 -9.12 11.40
C LEU A 90 -6.03 -9.88 11.12
N VAL A 91 -6.89 -9.28 10.30
CA VAL A 91 -8.14 -9.91 9.86
C VAL A 91 -7.87 -10.76 8.62
N GLU A 92 -7.31 -10.15 7.58
CA GLU A 92 -7.02 -10.83 6.32
C GLU A 92 -5.81 -10.20 5.60
N LEU A 93 -5.11 -11.01 4.82
CA LEU A 93 -4.12 -10.57 3.84
C LEU A 93 -4.72 -10.75 2.44
N VAL A 94 -5.07 -9.64 1.81
CA VAL A 94 -5.61 -9.63 0.44
C VAL A 94 -4.42 -9.56 -0.52
N GLU A 95 -4.15 -10.65 -1.24
CA GLU A 95 -3.05 -10.73 -2.21
C GLU A 95 -3.32 -9.87 -3.45
N ASP A 96 -2.25 -9.27 -3.99
CA ASP A 96 -2.34 -8.43 -5.18
C ASP A 96 -1.35 -8.89 -6.26
N GLY A 97 -1.88 -9.34 -7.40
CA GLY A 97 -1.10 -9.77 -8.57
C GLY A 97 -1.02 -8.76 -9.72
N HIS A 98 -1.61 -7.56 -9.60
CA HIS A 98 -1.80 -6.67 -10.76
C HIS A 98 -0.47 -6.17 -11.35
N ILE A 99 0.55 -5.94 -10.51
CA ILE A 99 1.90 -5.56 -10.95
C ILE A 99 2.57 -6.69 -11.75
N GLU A 100 2.31 -7.95 -11.40
CA GLU A 100 2.84 -9.10 -12.15
C GLU A 100 2.18 -9.22 -13.51
N GLU A 101 0.85 -9.04 -13.58
CA GLU A 101 0.12 -9.00 -14.83
C GLU A 101 0.56 -7.84 -15.73
N LEU A 102 0.80 -6.65 -15.16
CA LEU A 102 1.39 -5.52 -15.88
C LEU A 102 2.73 -5.88 -16.51
N LYS A 103 3.62 -6.54 -15.76
CA LYS A 103 4.92 -6.96 -16.29
C LYS A 103 4.79 -8.00 -17.41
N LYS A 104 3.90 -8.98 -17.25
CA LYS A 104 3.63 -9.97 -18.31
C LYS A 104 3.15 -9.29 -19.59
N ALA A 105 2.21 -8.35 -19.47
CA ALA A 105 1.70 -7.59 -20.59
C ALA A 105 2.79 -6.71 -21.25
N GLN A 106 3.64 -6.08 -20.44
CA GLN A 106 4.77 -5.28 -20.93
C GLN A 106 5.83 -6.12 -21.67
N GLU A 107 6.13 -7.32 -21.18
CA GLU A 107 7.09 -8.22 -21.82
C GLU A 107 6.53 -8.78 -23.14
N LEU A 108 5.25 -9.15 -23.18
CA LEU A 108 4.58 -9.56 -24.41
C LEU A 108 4.62 -8.44 -25.47
N ALA A 109 4.26 -7.21 -25.09
CA ALA A 109 4.31 -6.07 -25.99
C ALA A 109 5.72 -5.80 -26.52
N LYS A 110 6.75 -6.01 -25.69
CA LYS A 110 8.15 -5.88 -26.10
C LYS A 110 8.54 -6.95 -27.12
N GLN A 111 8.08 -8.20 -26.95
CA GLN A 111 8.28 -9.29 -27.92
C GLN A 111 7.59 -9.00 -29.26
N GLU A 112 6.45 -8.31 -29.23
CA GLU A 112 5.73 -7.84 -30.42
C GLU A 112 6.33 -6.56 -31.05
N GLY A 113 7.42 -6.00 -30.49
CA GLY A 113 8.03 -4.75 -30.98
C GLY A 113 7.20 -3.49 -30.67
N ARG A 114 6.24 -3.57 -29.75
CA ARG A 114 5.44 -2.45 -29.26
C ARG A 114 6.16 -1.73 -28.11
N LEU A 115 5.77 -0.49 -27.86
CA LEU A 115 6.30 0.31 -26.74
C LEU A 115 5.72 -0.20 -25.41
N SER A 116 6.52 -0.94 -24.64
CA SER A 116 6.12 -1.48 -23.33
C SER A 116 5.62 -0.43 -22.34
N ARG A 117 6.15 0.80 -22.37
CA ARG A 117 5.74 1.90 -21.48
C ARG A 117 4.30 2.38 -21.65
N LYS A 118 3.65 2.03 -22.77
CA LYS A 118 2.25 2.41 -23.07
C LYS A 118 1.26 1.27 -22.83
N VAL A 119 1.74 0.14 -22.32
CA VAL A 119 0.88 -0.98 -21.96
C VAL A 119 0.21 -0.65 -20.64
N ASP A 120 -1.11 -0.62 -20.67
CA ASP A 120 -1.95 -0.52 -19.49
C ASP A 120 -2.60 -1.88 -19.23
N VAL A 121 -2.90 -2.15 -17.96
CA VAL A 121 -3.63 -3.36 -17.55
C VAL A 121 -5.12 -3.02 -17.52
N ASP A 122 -5.95 -4.05 -17.58
CA ASP A 122 -7.36 -3.90 -17.26
C ASP A 122 -7.52 -3.19 -15.89
N PRO A 123 -8.22 -2.05 -15.82
CA PRO A 123 -8.40 -1.30 -14.58
C PRO A 123 -9.10 -2.12 -13.49
N THR A 124 -9.90 -3.13 -13.86
CA THR A 124 -10.57 -4.01 -12.90
C THR A 124 -9.60 -4.83 -12.06
N LEU A 125 -8.38 -5.07 -12.54
CA LEU A 125 -7.32 -5.75 -11.78
C LEU A 125 -6.74 -4.88 -10.65
N LYS A 126 -7.06 -3.57 -10.65
CA LYS A 126 -6.65 -2.64 -9.59
C LYS A 126 -7.75 -2.40 -8.56
N GLU A 127 -8.96 -2.90 -8.78
CA GLU A 127 -10.08 -2.75 -7.87
C GLU A 127 -10.13 -3.96 -6.94
N PHE A 128 -10.05 -3.70 -5.64
CA PHE A 128 -10.04 -4.73 -4.60
C PHE A 128 -11.26 -4.58 -3.72
N GLU A 129 -11.79 -5.71 -3.29
CA GLU A 129 -12.88 -5.79 -2.32
C GLU A 129 -12.54 -6.77 -1.21
N PHE A 130 -13.01 -6.47 0.00
CA PHE A 130 -12.91 -7.34 1.16
C PHE A 130 -14.16 -7.20 2.02
N LEU A 131 -14.67 -8.31 2.55
CA LEU A 131 -15.86 -8.36 3.39
C LEU A 131 -15.52 -8.99 4.75
N ASP A 132 -15.53 -8.18 5.81
CA ASP A 132 -15.37 -8.67 7.17
C ASP A 132 -16.70 -9.20 7.72
N LEU A 133 -16.83 -10.52 7.75
CA LEU A 133 -17.98 -11.25 8.32
C LEU A 133 -17.84 -11.54 9.83
N THR A 134 -16.69 -11.21 10.42
CA THR A 134 -16.39 -11.57 11.81
C THR A 134 -16.76 -10.48 12.81
N VAL A 135 -17.48 -9.45 12.35
CA VAL A 135 -17.96 -8.33 13.17
C VAL A 135 -19.19 -8.73 13.99
N SER A 136 -19.23 -8.25 15.23
CA SER A 136 -20.38 -8.44 16.13
C SER A 136 -21.26 -7.19 16.20
N PRO A 137 -22.61 -7.33 16.14
CA PRO A 137 -23.52 -6.19 16.26
C PRO A 137 -23.33 -5.40 17.56
N GLY A 138 -23.34 -4.07 17.46
CA GLY A 138 -23.20 -3.14 18.58
C GLY A 138 -21.75 -2.84 18.98
N VAL A 139 -20.78 -3.62 18.51
CA VAL A 139 -19.35 -3.42 18.78
C VAL A 139 -18.79 -2.34 17.85
N ARG A 140 -17.79 -1.60 18.35
CA ARG A 140 -17.08 -0.55 17.60
C ARG A 140 -15.66 -1.03 17.28
N TYR A 141 -15.29 -0.92 16.01
CA TYR A 141 -14.02 -1.36 15.48
C TYR A 141 -13.30 -0.19 14.81
N VAL A 142 -11.97 -0.19 14.87
CA VAL A 142 -11.12 0.68 14.06
C VAL A 142 -10.29 -0.17 13.13
N TYR A 143 -10.45 0.05 11.83
CA TYR A 143 -9.69 -0.63 10.79
C TYR A 143 -8.57 0.23 10.25
N LYS A 144 -7.53 -0.44 9.76
CA LYS A 144 -6.52 0.13 8.87
C LYS A 144 -6.16 -0.86 7.77
N LEU A 145 -5.97 -0.34 6.56
CA LEU A 145 -5.48 -1.10 5.42
C LEU A 145 -4.01 -0.74 5.21
N VAL A 146 -3.13 -1.71 5.38
CA VAL A 146 -1.68 -1.51 5.25
C VAL A 146 -1.22 -2.18 3.95
N PRO A 147 -0.86 -1.42 2.90
CA PRO A 147 -0.28 -2.01 1.71
C PRO A 147 1.10 -2.56 2.05
N VAL A 148 1.42 -3.74 1.52
CA VAL A 148 2.67 -4.43 1.84
C VAL A 148 3.41 -4.88 0.58
N ASN A 149 4.73 -4.78 0.64
CA ASN A 149 5.63 -5.18 -0.43
C ASN A 149 6.73 -6.13 0.10
N GLN A 150 7.46 -6.75 -0.83
CA GLN A 150 8.62 -7.62 -0.56
C GLN A 150 8.31 -8.75 0.43
N GLY A 151 7.17 -9.43 0.26
CA GLY A 151 6.79 -10.55 1.14
C GLY A 151 6.25 -10.11 2.50
N GLY A 152 5.97 -8.82 2.70
CA GLY A 152 5.33 -8.31 3.91
C GLY A 152 6.20 -7.43 4.81
N ASP A 153 7.49 -7.30 4.49
CA ASP A 153 8.48 -6.57 5.30
C ASP A 153 8.41 -5.06 5.09
N ALA A 154 8.20 -4.62 3.84
CA ALA A 154 8.04 -3.22 3.49
C ALA A 154 6.57 -2.81 3.63
N LYS A 155 6.23 -2.18 4.77
CA LYS A 155 4.88 -1.68 5.07
C LYS A 155 4.71 -0.25 4.56
N GLY A 156 3.69 -0.01 3.75
CA GLY A 156 3.30 1.31 3.30
C GLY A 156 2.59 2.14 4.37
N GLU A 157 2.32 3.39 4.02
CA GLU A 157 1.64 4.33 4.91
C GLU A 157 0.14 4.02 5.01
N VAL A 158 -0.42 4.38 6.15
CA VAL A 158 -1.85 4.37 6.40
C VAL A 158 -2.28 5.81 6.52
N ASP A 159 -3.04 6.30 5.55
CA ASP A 159 -3.53 7.69 5.54
C ASP A 159 -4.92 7.80 6.20
N THR A 160 -5.72 6.74 6.09
CA THR A 160 -7.10 6.70 6.57
C THR A 160 -7.30 5.51 7.50
N LEU A 161 -7.78 5.79 8.72
CA LEU A 161 -8.41 4.80 9.58
C LEU A 161 -9.91 4.79 9.33
N VAL A 162 -10.56 3.64 9.55
CA VAL A 162 -12.00 3.50 9.43
C VAL A 162 -12.58 3.11 10.77
N ASP A 163 -13.29 4.04 11.39
CA ASP A 163 -14.02 3.82 12.63
C ASP A 163 -15.45 3.38 12.30
N VAL A 164 -15.80 2.17 12.72
CA VAL A 164 -17.05 1.50 12.38
C VAL A 164 -17.76 1.08 13.66
N ARG A 165 -18.98 1.59 13.88
CA ARG A 165 -19.91 1.03 14.86
C ARG A 165 -20.91 0.13 14.14
N PHE A 166 -20.70 -1.18 14.24
CA PHE A 166 -21.43 -2.13 13.43
C PHE A 166 -22.88 -2.33 13.90
N ARG A 167 -23.84 -2.12 13.00
CA ARG A 167 -25.29 -2.28 13.21
C ARG A 167 -25.98 -2.85 11.96
N GLY A 168 -25.30 -3.71 11.22
CA GLY A 168 -25.77 -4.19 9.92
C GLY A 168 -25.71 -3.10 8.85
N GLU A 169 -26.76 -2.96 8.03
CA GLU A 169 -26.85 -1.91 6.99
C GLU A 169 -26.87 -0.49 7.57
N ALA A 170 -27.29 -0.32 8.82
CA ALA A 170 -27.35 0.97 9.52
C ALA A 170 -26.07 1.26 10.33
N SER A 171 -24.94 0.67 9.94
CA SER A 171 -23.65 0.90 10.61
C SER A 171 -23.21 2.35 10.51
N GLU A 172 -22.68 2.88 11.60
CA GLU A 172 -22.08 4.22 11.61
C GLU A 172 -20.62 4.07 11.18
N ILE A 173 -20.24 4.72 10.07
CA ILE A 173 -18.89 4.63 9.49
C ILE A 173 -18.30 6.04 9.43
N LYS A 174 -17.09 6.20 9.98
CA LYS A 174 -16.34 7.44 9.95
C LYS A 174 -14.92 7.17 9.44
N LEU A 175 -14.53 7.89 8.39
CA LEU A 175 -13.16 7.93 7.93
C LEU A 175 -12.37 8.94 8.77
N ILE A 176 -11.27 8.51 9.37
CA ILE A 176 -10.41 9.32 10.22
C ILE A 176 -9.07 9.47 9.50
N THR A 177 -8.76 10.69 9.07
CA THR A 177 -7.45 11.03 8.49
C THR A 177 -6.41 11.18 9.59
N GLN A 178 -5.13 11.14 9.22
CA GLN A 178 -4.02 11.36 10.16
C GLN A 178 -4.14 12.68 10.93
N GLU A 179 -4.58 13.76 10.27
CA GLU A 179 -4.79 15.08 10.91
C GLU A 179 -5.83 15.00 12.04
N THR A 180 -6.93 14.27 11.81
CA THR A 180 -7.99 14.10 12.81
C THR A 180 -7.52 13.25 13.98
N LEU A 181 -6.65 12.27 13.72
CA LEU A 181 -6.03 11.39 14.71
C LEU A 181 -5.19 12.18 15.73
N ASP A 182 -4.43 13.15 15.26
CA ASP A 182 -3.60 14.02 16.11
C ASP A 182 -4.47 14.88 17.04
N GLU A 183 -5.66 15.32 16.58
CA GLU A 183 -6.63 16.02 17.43
C GLU A 183 -7.17 15.13 18.56
N TYR A 184 -7.42 13.85 18.29
CA TYR A 184 -7.87 12.89 19.31
C TYR A 184 -6.81 12.68 20.39
N GLY A 185 -5.54 12.55 20.01
CA GLY A 185 -4.43 12.39 20.96
C GLY A 185 -4.28 13.60 21.90
N ASN A 186 -4.48 14.81 21.37
CA ASN A 186 -4.37 16.04 22.18
C ASN A 186 -5.51 16.20 23.20
N LYS A 187 -6.74 15.78 22.85
CA LYS A 187 -7.89 15.84 23.77
C LYS A 187 -7.80 14.87 24.94
N SER A 188 -7.11 13.73 24.77
CA SER A 188 -6.91 12.77 25.86
C SER A 188 -5.86 13.19 26.88
N ALA A 189 -5.00 14.17 26.55
CA ALA A 189 -3.94 14.65 27.42
C ALA A 189 -4.35 15.82 28.33
N SER A 190 -5.52 16.44 28.08
CA SER A 190 -6.11 17.55 28.84
C SER A 190 -7.15 17.09 29.84
#